data_AF-A0A392V5W8-F1
#
_entry.id   AF-A0A392V5W8-F1
#
_cell.length_a   1.000
_cell.length_b   1.000
_cell.length_c   1.000
_cell.angle_alpha   90.00
_cell.angle_beta   90.00
_cell.angle_gamma   90.00
#
_symmetry.space_group_name_H-M   'P 1'
#
loop_
_entity.id
_entity.type
_entity.pdbx_description
1 polymer ?
#
loop_
_entity_poly.entity_id
_entity_poly.type
_entity_poly.pdbx_seq_one_letter_code
_entity_poly.pdbx_strand_id
1 'polypeptide(L)' 'SNNNRAPEERWRKLSIPVFEDVDAYGWVNRVEHYFELKGVLEEEKMQAAMVAMEGKALSWFQWWEYASPNPTW' A
#
# COMPACT_ATOMS: atom_id res chain seq x y z
N SER A 1 -19.66 -29.18 -1.56
CA SER A 1 -19.27 -28.05 -2.43
C SER A 1 -18.48 -27.05 -1.60
N ASN A 2 -17.18 -26.91 -1.85
CA ASN A 2 -16.29 -26.01 -1.10
C ASN A 2 -16.48 -24.56 -1.54
N ASN A 3 -16.96 -23.71 -0.65
CA ASN A 3 -17.24 -22.30 -0.89
C ASN A 3 -16.02 -21.37 -0.63
N ASN A 4 -14.79 -21.91 -0.60
CA ASN A 4 -13.61 -21.19 -0.12
C ASN A 4 -12.73 -20.57 -1.23
N ARG A 5 -13.18 -20.50 -2.49
CA ARG A 5 -12.38 -19.96 -3.62
C ARG A 5 -12.63 -18.47 -3.91
N ALA A 6 -13.61 -17.84 -3.27
CA ALA A 6 -14.17 -16.56 -3.72
C ALA A 6 -13.43 -15.26 -3.30
N PRO A 7 -12.76 -15.15 -2.13
CA PRO A 7 -12.15 -13.87 -1.71
C PRO A 7 -10.94 -13.48 -2.55
N GLU A 8 -9.98 -14.40 -2.74
CA GLU A 8 -8.77 -14.13 -3.51
C GLU A 8 -9.08 -13.81 -4.97
N GLU A 9 -10.01 -14.52 -5.59
CA GLU A 9 -10.40 -14.27 -6.99
C GLU A 9 -11.10 -12.90 -7.18
N ARG A 10 -11.90 -12.46 -6.20
CA ARG A 10 -12.62 -11.19 -6.26
C ARG A 10 -11.67 -9.99 -6.31
N TRP A 11 -10.59 -10.05 -5.54
CA TRP A 11 -9.64 -8.94 -5.39
C TRP A 11 -8.38 -9.07 -6.24
N ARG A 12 -8.31 -10.09 -7.12
CA ARG A 12 -7.19 -10.26 -8.06
C ARG A 12 -6.95 -9.04 -8.95
N LYS A 13 -8.02 -8.38 -9.40
CA LYS A 13 -7.94 -7.20 -10.28
C LYS A 13 -7.80 -5.87 -9.53
N LEU A 14 -7.87 -5.88 -8.20
CA LEU A 14 -7.71 -4.67 -7.41
C LEU A 14 -6.23 -4.22 -7.48
N SER A 15 -6.01 -2.99 -7.92
CA SER A 15 -4.70 -2.33 -7.98
C SER A 15 -4.48 -1.47 -6.74
N ILE A 16 -3.21 -1.30 -6.36
CA ILE A 16 -2.85 -0.41 -5.26
C ILE A 16 -3.19 1.04 -5.64
N PRO A 17 -3.80 1.85 -4.73
CA PRO A 17 -4.09 3.25 -5.01
C PRO A 17 -2.79 4.07 -5.07
N VAL A 18 -2.61 4.88 -6.11
CA VAL A 18 -1.43 5.76 -6.25
C VAL A 18 -1.64 7.08 -5.50
N PHE A 19 -0.57 7.63 -4.93
CA PHE A 19 -0.57 8.93 -4.26
C PHE A 19 -0.11 10.05 -5.20
N GLU A 20 -1.00 11.03 -5.45
CA GLU A 20 -0.78 12.17 -6.35
C GLU A 20 -0.82 13.53 -5.61
N ASP A 21 -0.30 13.60 -4.37
CA ASP A 21 -0.07 14.85 -3.61
C ASP A 21 -1.29 15.69 -3.14
N VAL A 22 -2.55 15.31 -3.41
CA VAL A 22 -3.73 16.14 -3.07
C VAL A 22 -4.44 15.76 -1.77
N ASP A 23 -4.50 14.47 -1.44
CA ASP A 23 -5.29 13.96 -0.30
C ASP A 23 -4.60 12.77 0.38
N ALA A 24 -3.68 13.07 1.30
CA ALA A 24 -2.92 12.07 2.04
C ALA A 24 -3.82 11.22 2.94
N TYR A 25 -4.80 11.83 3.61
CA TYR A 25 -5.68 11.12 4.53
C TYR A 25 -6.60 10.13 3.80
N GLY A 26 -7.20 10.56 2.69
CA GLY A 26 -8.01 9.66 1.87
C GLY A 26 -7.16 8.60 1.18
N TRP A 27 -5.91 8.90 0.80
CA TRP A 27 -5.00 7.88 0.26
C TRP A 27 -4.66 6.80 1.29
N VAL A 28 -4.33 7.17 2.53
CA VAL A 28 -4.06 6.21 3.61
C VAL A 28 -5.27 5.30 3.85
N ASN A 29 -6.48 5.85 3.93
CA ASN A 29 -7.68 5.01 4.09
C ASN A 29 -7.89 4.02 2.94
N ARG A 30 -7.61 4.44 1.69
CA ARG A 30 -7.71 3.57 0.52
C ARG A 30 -6.65 2.47 0.52
N VAL A 31 -5.41 2.77 0.92
CA VAL A 31 -4.32 1.78 0.94
C VAL A 31 -4.50 0.76 2.07
N GLU A 32 -5.01 1.18 3.23
CA GLU A 32 -5.34 0.26 4.33
C GLU A 32 -6.44 -0.73 3.94
N HIS A 33 -7.52 -0.27 3.29
CA HIS A 33 -8.54 -1.17 2.73
C HIS A 33 -7.97 -2.08 1.64
N TYR A 34 -7.06 -1.58 0.80
CA TYR A 34 -6.38 -2.42 -0.18
C TYR A 34 -5.60 -3.54 0.50
N PHE A 35 -4.82 -3.25 1.55
CA PHE A 35 -4.05 -4.26 2.28
C PHE A 35 -4.93 -5.33 2.91
N GLU A 36 -6.04 -4.94 3.54
CA GLU A 36 -7.01 -5.88 4.12
C GLU A 36 -7.59 -6.80 3.03
N LEU A 37 -8.05 -6.23 1.91
CA LEU A 37 -8.68 -7.00 0.83
C LEU A 37 -7.70 -7.90 0.08
N LYS A 38 -6.43 -7.53 0.02
CA LYS A 38 -5.38 -8.29 -0.67
C LYS A 38 -4.63 -9.25 0.25
N GLY A 39 -4.83 -9.14 1.57
CA GLY A 39 -4.09 -9.93 2.56
C GLY A 39 -2.60 -9.59 2.58
N VAL A 40 -2.24 -8.31 2.40
CA VAL A 40 -0.83 -7.87 2.47
C VAL A 40 -0.33 -8.00 3.90
N LEU A 41 0.82 -8.64 4.07
CA LEU A 41 1.42 -8.85 5.38
C LEU A 41 1.94 -7.52 5.95
N GLU A 42 1.98 -7.39 7.28
CA GLU A 42 2.38 -6.15 7.95
C GLU A 42 3.81 -5.72 7.53
N GLU A 43 4.73 -6.67 7.40
CA GLU A 43 6.09 -6.45 6.93
C GLU A 43 6.21 -6.03 5.45
N GLU A 44 5.17 -6.28 4.64
CA GLU A 44 5.13 -5.94 3.21
C GLU A 44 4.45 -4.58 2.95
N LYS A 45 3.65 -4.07 3.90
CA LYS A 45 2.85 -2.86 3.72
C LYS A 45 3.69 -1.64 3.36
N MET A 46 4.80 -1.44 4.06
CA MET A 46 5.70 -0.31 3.80
C MET A 46 6.23 -0.32 2.36
N GLN A 47 6.73 -1.48 1.90
CA GLN A 47 7.25 -1.63 0.55
C GLN A 47 6.17 -1.46 -0.51
N ALA A 48 4.96 -2.00 -0.26
CA ALA A 48 3.83 -1.84 -1.17
C ALA A 48 3.41 -0.36 -1.28
N ALA A 49 3.31 0.35 -0.15
CA ALA A 49 2.98 1.77 -0.11
C ALA A 49 4.02 2.62 -0.86
N MET A 50 5.31 2.29 -0.75
CA MET A 50 6.38 2.96 -1.49
C MET A 50 6.20 2.85 -3.01
N VAL A 51 5.82 1.68 -3.53
CA VAL A 51 5.55 1.47 -4.97
C VAL A 51 4.36 2.30 -5.46
N ALA A 52 3.46 2.68 -4.55
CA ALA A 52 2.29 3.50 -4.83
C ALA A 52 2.52 5.01 -4.70
N MET A 53 3.73 5.46 -4.33
CA MET A 53 4.06 6.88 -4.30
C MET A 53 4.71 7.32 -5.61
N GLU A 54 4.32 8.49 -6.10
CA GLU A 54 4.92 9.11 -7.27
C GLU A 54 5.47 10.50 -6.96
N GLY A 55 6.26 11.05 -7.89
CA GLY A 55 6.70 12.44 -7.85
C GLY A 55 7.49 12.83 -6.58
N LYS A 56 7.08 13.94 -5.96
CA LYS A 56 7.78 14.53 -4.82
C LYS A 56 7.64 13.69 -3.55
N ALA A 57 6.51 13.01 -3.38
CA ALA A 57 6.28 12.11 -2.25
C ALA A 57 7.29 10.96 -2.23
N LEU A 58 7.50 10.32 -3.38
CA LEU A 58 8.50 9.23 -3.51
C LEU A 58 9.92 9.73 -3.20
N SER A 59 10.28 10.91 -3.70
CA SER A 59 11.60 11.51 -3.45
C SER A 59 11.83 11.83 -1.97
N TRP A 60 10.82 12.36 -1.28
CA TRP A 60 10.88 12.62 0.16
C TRP A 60 11.02 11.31 0.95
N PHE A 61 10.24 10.29 0.59
CA PHE A 61 10.26 9.01 1.29
C PHE A 61 11.60 8.30 1.16
N GLN A 62 12.20 8.27 -0.04
CA GLN A 62 13.53 7.68 -0.26
C GLN A 62 14.62 8.36 0.59
N TRP A 63 14.54 9.68 0.76
CA TRP A 63 15.44 10.39 1.66
C TRP A 63 15.20 10.01 3.14
N TRP A 64 13.94 9.94 3.56
CA TRP A 64 13.58 9.57 4.92
C TRP A 64 14.01 8.14 5.27
N GLU A 65 13.84 7.18 4.34
CA GLU A 65 14.28 5.80 4.48
C GLU A 65 15.81 5.72 4.66
N TYR A 66 16.56 6.45 3.84
CA TYR A 66 18.02 6.56 3.98
C TYR A 66 18.43 7.15 5.34
N ALA A 67 17.65 8.09 5.88
CA ALA A 67 17.92 8.76 7.15
C ALA A 67 17.44 7.99 8.38
N SER A 68 16.67 6.91 8.24
CA SER A 68 15.98 6.23 9.34
C SER A 68 16.51 4.80 9.56
N PRO A 69 17.20 4.52 10.67
CA PRO A 69 17.60 3.15 10.98
C PRO A 69 16.38 2.34 11.45
N ASN A 70 15.87 1.48 10.56
CA ASN A 70 14.71 0.58 10.72
C ASN A 70 13.32 1.24 10.56
N PRO A 71 12.96 1.65 9.34
CA PRO A 71 11.62 2.16 9.06
C PRO A 71 10.58 1.03 9.15
N THR A 72 9.45 1.32 9.79
CA THR A 72 8.26 0.45 9.88
C THR A 72 7.06 1.20 9.33
N TRP A 73 6.07 0.48 8.81
CA TRP A 73 4.80 1.04 8.33
C TRP A 73 4.18 1.97 9.38
#